data_AF-A0A484C3C0-F1
#
_entry.id   AF-A0A484C3C0-F1
#
_cell.length_a   1.000
_cell.length_b   1.000
_cell.length_c   1.000
_cell.angle_alpha   90.00
_cell.angle_beta   90.00
_cell.angle_gamma   90.00
#
_symmetry.space_group_name_H-M   'P 1'
#
loop_
_entity.id
_entity.type
_entity.pdbx_description
1 polymer ?
#
loop_
_entity_poly.entity_id
_entity_poly.type
_entity_poly.pdbx_seq_one_letter_code
_entity_poly.pdbx_strand_id
1 'polypeptide(L)'
;MYHLLVLLLLMLCSSGLQAEGEQTSTESVRLVGGESRCTGTLEVKHRGEWRPVDVSAWTLKTAATACRELDCGSAVSVEERKESSVRSMWWIKSDCVQFGSALRECASSLSSDYTSSILFLTCSDSVRLVNGTSLCSGRLEVKTNQSTQYWSSVCEDDFDQQDAEVVCRELGCGPPSVLQWALYGELGHAMWTKEFQCGGHESALLDCRSSDSDRNTCSPGKAVGLTCSEPVRLVGGKRRCAGTLEVKHHREWRPVDHYFWPQKEAVAACRELDCGSAVSVEERVSSYRSAWWIRSNCVQFGSALRECATSLSSSSILDLTCLGTNDLLAPTLSSTAQTGIVSISAPTVFFTLGNYSNRESSTDPF
;
A
#
# COMPACT_ATOMS: atom_id res chain seq x y z
N MET A 1 13.70 -55.72 37.92
CA MET A 1 14.04 -54.29 38.07
C MET A 1 13.55 -53.42 36.91
N TYR A 2 13.71 -53.81 35.65
CA TYR A 2 13.26 -53.00 34.50
C TYR A 2 11.72 -52.84 34.38
N HIS A 3 10.93 -53.87 34.71
CA HIS A 3 9.46 -53.78 34.64
C HIS A 3 8.84 -52.85 35.70
N LEU A 4 9.46 -52.73 36.88
CA LEU A 4 8.98 -51.82 37.93
C LEU A 4 9.26 -50.35 37.58
N LEU A 5 10.35 -50.10 36.85
CA LEU A 5 10.74 -48.75 36.40
C LEU A 5 9.80 -48.21 35.33
N VAL A 6 9.34 -49.07 34.41
CA VAL A 6 8.38 -48.71 33.35
C VAL A 6 6.99 -48.43 33.91
N LEU A 7 6.55 -49.18 34.93
CA LEU A 7 5.28 -48.92 35.61
C LEU A 7 5.30 -47.62 36.45
N LEU A 8 6.43 -47.27 37.05
CA LEU A 8 6.59 -45.97 37.73
C LEU A 8 6.57 -44.78 36.74
N LEU A 9 7.15 -44.94 35.55
CA LEU A 9 7.11 -43.92 34.49
C LEU A 9 5.71 -43.74 33.89
N LEU A 10 4.93 -44.82 33.76
CA LEU A 10 3.55 -44.75 33.27
C LEU A 10 2.59 -44.14 34.32
N MET A 11 2.80 -44.41 35.61
CA MET A 11 1.98 -43.85 36.69
C MET A 11 2.30 -42.38 37.01
N LEU A 12 3.49 -41.89 36.63
CA LEU A 12 3.85 -40.45 36.67
C LEU A 12 3.24 -39.65 35.50
N CYS A 13 2.70 -40.31 34.47
CA CYS A 13 2.10 -39.65 33.30
C CYS A 13 0.59 -39.38 33.49
N SER A 14 -0.05 -39.98 34.48
CA SER A 14 -1.47 -39.78 34.80
C SER A 14 -1.75 -38.77 35.93
N SER A 15 -0.69 -38.17 36.50
CA SER A 15 -0.79 -37.26 37.65
C SER A 15 0.17 -36.07 37.48
N GLY A 16 -0.04 -35.28 36.42
CA GLY A 16 0.87 -34.17 36.08
C GLY A 16 0.12 -32.98 35.55
N LEU A 17 -0.36 -32.17 36.51
CA LEU A 17 -0.68 -30.74 36.44
C LEU A 17 -1.17 -30.19 35.10
N GLN A 18 -2.44 -29.78 35.14
CA GLN A 18 -2.94 -28.56 34.51
C GLN A 18 -1.93 -27.42 34.74
N ALA A 19 -0.94 -27.29 33.86
CA ALA A 19 -0.31 -26.02 33.61
C ALA A 19 -1.40 -25.21 32.92
N GLU A 20 -2.14 -24.42 33.71
CA GLU A 20 -2.63 -23.16 33.21
C GLU A 20 -1.40 -22.43 32.67
N GLY A 21 -1.14 -22.65 31.38
CA GLY A 21 -0.31 -21.78 30.59
C GLY A 21 -1.02 -20.45 30.65
N GLU A 22 -0.63 -19.64 31.62
CA GLU A 22 -0.84 -18.21 31.62
C GLU A 22 -0.45 -17.74 30.22
N GLN A 23 -1.47 -17.45 29.41
CA GLN A 23 -1.32 -16.81 28.11
C GLN A 23 -0.67 -15.47 28.42
N THR A 24 0.66 -15.49 28.49
CA THR A 24 1.48 -14.29 28.46
C THR A 24 1.11 -13.59 27.18
N SER A 25 0.31 -12.54 27.29
CA SER A 25 -0.19 -11.80 26.15
C SER A 25 1.01 -11.43 25.27
N THR A 26 1.07 -11.98 24.06
CA THR A 26 2.07 -11.60 23.04
C THR A 26 1.82 -10.19 22.50
N GLU A 27 0.79 -9.52 23.02
CA GLU A 27 0.39 -8.17 22.68
C GLU A 27 1.54 -7.18 22.95
N SER A 28 2.12 -6.69 21.87
CA SER A 28 3.16 -5.67 21.88
C SER A 28 2.74 -4.34 21.28
N VAL A 29 1.56 -4.29 20.67
CA VAL A 29 1.01 -3.11 19.99
C VAL A 29 -0.48 -3.01 20.32
N ARG A 30 -0.96 -1.79 20.61
CA ARG A 30 -2.39 -1.53 20.83
C ARG A 30 -2.79 -0.13 20.37
N LEU A 31 -4.08 0.05 20.12
CA LEU A 31 -4.70 1.35 19.85
C LEU A 31 -5.61 1.73 21.03
N VAL A 32 -5.48 2.95 21.53
CA VAL A 32 -6.21 3.44 22.71
C VAL A 32 -7.01 4.69 22.37
N GLY A 33 -8.26 4.75 22.85
CA GLY A 33 -9.07 5.97 22.81
C GLY A 33 -9.60 6.36 21.43
N GLY A 34 -9.69 5.43 20.46
CA GLY A 34 -10.40 5.63 19.21
C GLY A 34 -11.79 4.98 19.19
N GLU A 35 -12.48 5.12 18.06
CA GLU A 35 -13.87 4.69 17.89
C GLU A 35 -14.03 3.17 17.70
N SER A 36 -12.95 2.47 17.36
CA SER A 36 -12.88 1.02 17.19
C SER A 36 -11.56 0.47 17.73
N ARG A 37 -11.41 -0.86 17.76
CA ARG A 37 -10.12 -1.49 18.09
C ARG A 37 -9.02 -1.22 17.06
N CYS A 38 -9.40 -0.80 15.85
CA CYS A 38 -8.51 -0.53 14.71
C CYS A 38 -8.30 0.97 14.48
N THR A 39 -8.66 1.80 15.46
CA THR A 39 -8.48 3.24 15.44
C THR A 39 -8.07 3.73 16.82
N GLY A 40 -7.08 4.63 16.92
CA GLY A 40 -6.70 5.21 18.20
C GLY A 40 -5.26 5.70 18.30
N THR A 41 -4.87 6.13 19.49
CA THR A 41 -3.48 6.44 19.82
C THR A 41 -2.66 5.15 19.83
N LEU A 42 -1.57 5.14 19.06
CA LEU A 42 -0.69 3.97 18.99
C LEU A 42 0.22 3.90 20.21
N GLU A 43 0.13 2.79 20.94
CA GLU A 43 1.04 2.45 22.03
C GLU A 43 1.78 1.15 21.73
N VAL A 44 3.05 1.10 22.12
CA VAL A 44 3.92 -0.07 21.96
C VAL A 44 4.46 -0.50 23.30
N LYS A 45 4.48 -1.82 23.55
CA LYS A 45 5.07 -2.42 24.75
C LYS A 45 6.53 -2.76 24.48
N HIS A 46 7.44 -2.03 25.12
CA HIS A 46 8.88 -2.32 25.08
C HIS A 46 9.42 -2.44 26.50
N ARG A 47 10.18 -3.50 26.79
CA ARG A 47 10.71 -3.82 28.13
C ARG A 47 9.65 -3.83 29.25
N GLY A 48 8.44 -4.27 28.93
CA GLY A 48 7.33 -4.37 29.88
C GLY A 48 6.51 -3.09 30.06
N GLU A 49 6.92 -1.96 29.48
CA GLU A 49 6.26 -0.67 29.61
C GLU A 49 5.50 -0.29 28.33
N TRP A 50 4.25 0.16 28.49
CA TRP A 50 3.44 0.74 27.41
C TRP A 50 3.65 2.24 27.38
N ARG A 51 4.06 2.77 26.22
CA ARG A 51 4.13 4.22 25.98
C ARG A 51 3.57 4.57 24.60
N PRO A 52 3.02 5.78 24.44
CA PRO A 52 2.66 6.31 23.12
C PRO A 52 3.87 6.39 22.20
N VAL A 53 3.61 6.38 20.91
CA VAL A 53 4.63 6.53 19.88
C VAL A 53 4.65 7.97 19.35
N ASP A 54 5.85 8.50 19.16
CA ASP A 54 6.07 9.81 18.53
C ASP A 54 5.83 9.77 17.00
N VAL A 55 5.32 10.87 16.44
CA VAL A 55 4.90 10.95 15.04
C VAL A 55 6.04 11.22 14.04
N SER A 56 7.18 11.75 14.49
CA SER A 56 8.10 12.53 13.63
C SER A 56 8.87 11.71 12.58
N ALA A 57 8.82 10.38 12.63
CA ALA A 57 9.48 9.47 11.68
C ALA A 57 8.55 8.38 11.10
N TRP A 58 7.23 8.54 11.22
CA TRP A 58 6.27 7.53 10.74
C TRP A 58 5.90 7.69 9.27
N THR A 59 5.73 6.54 8.63
CA THR A 59 5.31 6.39 7.22
C THR A 59 4.12 5.44 7.19
N LEU A 60 3.27 5.45 6.15
CA LEU A 60 2.26 4.40 6.01
C LEU A 60 2.83 2.99 5.91
N LYS A 61 4.09 2.81 5.48
CA LYS A 61 4.71 1.48 5.49
C LYS A 61 4.94 0.99 6.91
N THR A 62 5.41 1.87 7.80
CA THR A 62 5.52 1.59 9.23
C THR A 62 4.13 1.38 9.84
N ALA A 63 3.15 2.21 9.47
CA ALA A 63 1.75 2.09 9.86
C ALA A 63 1.12 0.77 9.41
N ALA A 64 1.42 0.32 8.20
CA ALA A 64 0.94 -0.96 7.67
C ALA A 64 1.49 -2.13 8.48
N THR A 65 2.74 -2.06 8.96
CA THR A 65 3.27 -3.04 9.91
C THR A 65 2.49 -3.02 11.22
N ALA A 66 2.16 -1.85 11.77
CA ALA A 66 1.32 -1.73 12.97
C ALA A 66 -0.07 -2.33 12.77
N CYS A 67 -0.78 -1.94 11.69
CA CYS A 67 -2.10 -2.48 11.36
C CYS A 67 -2.05 -3.99 11.13
N ARG A 68 -0.96 -4.52 10.56
CA ARG A 68 -0.77 -5.97 10.40
C ARG A 68 -0.54 -6.69 11.73
N GLU A 69 0.29 -6.15 12.63
CA GLU A 69 0.49 -6.72 13.98
C GLU A 69 -0.79 -6.69 14.83
N LEU A 70 -1.67 -5.70 14.59
CA LEU A 70 -2.99 -5.57 15.20
C LEU A 70 -4.07 -6.43 14.53
N ASP A 71 -3.76 -7.07 13.40
CA ASP A 71 -4.73 -7.74 12.51
C ASP A 71 -5.90 -6.82 12.10
N CYS A 72 -5.60 -5.56 11.78
CA CYS A 72 -6.56 -4.50 11.45
C CYS A 72 -6.56 -4.11 9.96
N GLY A 73 -6.11 -4.99 9.08
CA GLY A 73 -6.10 -4.74 7.63
C GLY A 73 -5.03 -3.74 7.19
N SER A 74 -5.39 -2.87 6.24
CA SER A 74 -4.52 -1.83 5.67
C SER A 74 -4.48 -0.57 6.55
N ALA A 75 -3.35 0.14 6.51
CA ALA A 75 -3.26 1.46 7.13
C ALA A 75 -3.99 2.51 6.27
N VAL A 76 -4.86 3.30 6.91
CA VAL A 76 -5.73 4.30 6.26
C VAL A 76 -5.20 5.71 6.46
N SER A 77 -4.87 6.08 7.71
CA SER A 77 -4.31 7.39 8.02
C SER A 77 -3.38 7.36 9.23
N VAL A 78 -2.39 8.26 9.21
CA VAL A 78 -1.53 8.60 10.34
C VAL A 78 -1.72 10.09 10.62
N GLU A 79 -2.13 10.42 11.84
CA GLU A 79 -2.42 11.79 12.26
C GLU A 79 -1.60 12.17 13.49
N GLU A 80 -1.10 13.40 13.51
CA GLU A 80 -0.50 13.99 14.71
C GLU A 80 -1.60 14.61 15.57
N ARG A 81 -1.73 14.15 16.82
CA ARG A 81 -2.60 14.79 17.81
C ARG A 81 -1.75 15.38 18.93
N LYS A 82 -2.03 16.63 19.30
CA LYS A 82 -1.37 17.30 20.42
C LYS A 82 -2.11 17.01 21.73
N GLU A 83 -1.41 16.47 22.71
CA GLU A 83 -1.88 16.34 24.08
C GLU A 83 -1.53 17.57 24.93
N SER A 84 -2.30 17.77 25.99
CA SER A 84 -2.06 18.82 26.99
C SER A 84 -0.89 18.51 27.91
N SER A 85 -0.55 17.23 28.08
CA SER A 85 0.54 16.76 28.95
C SER A 85 1.71 16.25 28.12
N VAL A 86 2.91 16.68 28.47
CA VAL A 86 4.14 16.15 27.89
C VAL A 86 4.47 14.81 28.55
N ARG A 87 4.71 13.76 27.75
CA ARG A 87 5.01 12.41 28.25
C ARG A 87 6.20 11.82 27.51
N SER A 88 6.82 10.84 28.13
CA SER A 88 7.91 10.08 27.50
C SER A 88 7.32 9.15 26.44
N MET A 89 7.71 9.29 25.18
CA MET A 89 7.18 8.50 24.06
C MET A 89 8.24 7.58 23.45
N TRP A 90 7.82 6.52 22.78
CA TRP A 90 8.74 5.66 22.02
C TRP A 90 9.10 6.33 20.70
N TRP A 91 10.40 6.41 20.43
CA TRP A 91 10.91 6.63 19.08
C TRP A 91 11.02 5.29 18.36
N ILE A 92 10.31 5.15 17.24
CA ILE A 92 10.38 3.96 16.39
C ILE A 92 11.28 4.24 15.20
N LYS A 93 12.34 3.45 15.06
CA LYS A 93 13.24 3.55 13.90
C LYS A 93 12.58 2.94 12.66
N SER A 94 12.17 3.78 11.71
CA SER A 94 11.52 3.36 10.46
C SER A 94 12.34 2.32 9.68
N ASP A 95 13.66 2.54 9.53
CA ASP A 95 14.55 1.60 8.83
C ASP A 95 14.50 0.20 9.43
N CYS A 96 14.46 0.09 10.76
CA CYS A 96 14.39 -1.19 11.45
C CYS A 96 13.10 -1.95 11.10
N VAL A 97 11.96 -1.24 11.05
CA VAL A 97 10.67 -1.83 10.67
C VAL A 97 10.67 -2.25 9.20
N GLN A 98 11.32 -1.48 8.32
CA GLN A 98 11.44 -1.81 6.89
C GLN A 98 12.25 -3.10 6.64
N PHE A 99 13.18 -3.44 7.51
CA PHE A 99 13.91 -4.72 7.45
C PHE A 99 13.13 -5.92 8.04
N GLY A 100 11.87 -5.70 8.45
CA GLY A 100 10.96 -6.77 8.87
C GLY A 100 10.95 -7.07 10.37
N SER A 101 11.64 -6.29 11.19
CA SER A 101 11.58 -6.40 12.65
C SER A 101 10.23 -5.95 13.20
N ALA A 102 9.81 -6.54 14.33
CA ALA A 102 8.59 -6.15 15.02
C ALA A 102 8.72 -4.74 15.60
N LEU A 103 7.60 -4.01 15.71
CA LEU A 103 7.59 -2.63 16.21
C LEU A 103 8.27 -2.47 17.57
N ARG A 104 8.05 -3.42 18.49
CA ARG A 104 8.68 -3.41 19.82
C ARG A 104 10.20 -3.49 19.78
N GLU A 105 10.80 -4.12 18.78
CA GLU A 105 12.25 -4.30 18.67
C GLU A 105 12.93 -3.05 18.13
N CYS A 106 12.17 -2.24 17.38
CA CYS A 106 12.61 -0.97 16.81
C CYS A 106 12.36 0.24 17.73
N ALA A 107 11.79 -0.01 18.93
CA ALA A 107 11.51 1.01 19.91
C ALA A 107 12.75 1.38 20.73
N SER A 108 12.98 2.69 20.85
CA SER A 108 14.04 3.26 21.68
C SER A 108 13.51 4.46 22.45
N SER A 109 14.05 4.68 23.65
CA SER A 109 13.81 5.91 24.42
C SER A 109 15.05 6.78 24.29
N LEU A 110 14.93 8.02 23.79
CA LEU A 110 15.98 9.02 23.98
C LEU A 110 15.66 9.87 25.22
N SER A 111 16.72 10.39 25.86
CA SER A 111 16.62 11.12 27.13
C SER A 111 15.93 12.49 27.02
N SER A 112 15.55 12.91 25.81
CA SER A 112 14.96 14.22 25.46
C SER A 112 13.52 14.14 24.91
N ASP A 113 12.92 12.95 24.80
CA ASP A 113 11.67 12.73 24.04
C ASP A 113 10.39 12.96 24.86
N TYR A 114 10.40 14.07 25.60
CA TYR A 114 9.20 14.64 26.18
C TYR A 114 8.52 15.47 25.10
N THR A 115 7.55 14.88 24.42
CA THR A 115 6.75 15.54 23.38
C THR A 115 5.27 15.55 23.79
N SER A 116 4.49 16.44 23.20
CA SER A 116 3.03 16.44 23.29
C SER A 116 2.37 15.88 22.02
N SER A 117 3.15 15.49 21.02
CA SER A 117 2.65 15.01 19.74
C SER A 117 2.57 13.49 19.71
N ILE A 118 1.38 12.95 19.88
CA ILE A 118 1.10 11.51 19.79
C ILE A 118 0.70 11.13 18.37
N LEU A 119 1.05 9.90 17.98
CA LEU A 119 0.58 9.29 16.75
C LEU A 119 -0.80 8.66 16.92
N PHE A 120 -1.77 9.15 16.15
CA PHE A 120 -3.10 8.58 16.01
C PHE A 120 -3.18 7.79 14.70
N LEU A 121 -3.52 6.50 14.80
CA LEU A 121 -3.53 5.56 13.67
C LEU A 121 -4.96 5.11 13.39
N THR A 122 -5.32 5.08 12.10
CA THR A 122 -6.56 4.47 11.59
C THR A 122 -6.21 3.36 10.61
N CYS A 123 -6.77 2.17 10.79
CA CYS A 123 -6.69 1.04 9.87
C CYS A 123 -8.09 0.67 9.33
N SER A 124 -8.17 -0.12 8.25
CA SER A 124 -9.44 -0.48 7.60
C SER A 124 -10.29 -1.51 8.36
N ASP A 125 -9.72 -2.28 9.30
CA ASP A 125 -10.35 -3.40 10.04
C ASP A 125 -10.78 -4.58 9.16
N SER A 126 -11.57 -4.34 8.09
CA SER A 126 -12.26 -5.40 7.36
C SER A 126 -11.65 -5.77 6.01
N VAL A 127 -10.96 -4.84 5.33
CA VAL A 127 -10.33 -5.09 4.02
C VAL A 127 -8.83 -4.83 4.01
N ARG A 128 -8.11 -5.42 3.05
CA ARG A 128 -6.75 -5.03 2.69
C ARG A 128 -6.47 -5.21 1.20
N LEU A 129 -5.56 -4.40 0.67
CA LEU A 129 -5.00 -4.56 -0.67
C LEU A 129 -3.57 -5.09 -0.57
N VAL A 130 -3.30 -6.21 -1.24
CA VAL A 130 -2.00 -6.88 -1.20
C VAL A 130 -1.42 -7.07 -2.60
N ASN A 131 -0.09 -7.20 -2.71
CA ASN A 131 0.62 -7.38 -3.98
C ASN A 131 0.32 -6.30 -5.05
N GLY A 132 0.05 -5.07 -4.64
CA GLY A 132 -0.06 -3.90 -5.52
C GLY A 132 1.18 -3.00 -5.47
N THR A 133 1.16 -1.92 -6.25
CA THR A 133 2.25 -0.94 -6.35
C THR A 133 2.11 0.21 -5.34
N SER A 134 0.93 0.35 -4.73
CA SER A 134 0.60 1.36 -3.72
C SER A 134 -0.28 0.73 -2.62
N LEU A 135 -0.64 1.52 -1.60
CA LEU A 135 -1.61 1.10 -0.58
C LEU A 135 -3.06 1.18 -1.06
N CYS A 136 -3.27 1.84 -2.21
CA CYS A 136 -4.55 2.03 -2.86
C CYS A 136 -4.72 1.16 -4.11
N SER A 137 -3.81 0.20 -4.33
CA SER A 137 -3.87 -0.77 -5.43
C SER A 137 -3.46 -2.17 -4.95
N GLY A 138 -4.05 -3.20 -5.55
CA GLY A 138 -3.64 -4.60 -5.32
C GLY A 138 -4.81 -5.58 -5.38
N ARG A 139 -4.54 -6.83 -4.99
CA ARG A 139 -5.57 -7.85 -4.78
C ARG A 139 -6.38 -7.53 -3.53
N LEU A 140 -7.70 -7.56 -3.65
CA LEU A 140 -8.60 -7.39 -2.51
C LEU A 140 -8.68 -8.66 -1.68
N GLU A 141 -8.40 -8.52 -0.38
CA GLU A 141 -8.67 -9.53 0.63
C GLU A 141 -9.58 -8.97 1.72
N VAL A 142 -10.52 -9.79 2.16
CA VAL A 142 -11.52 -9.44 3.18
C VAL A 142 -11.33 -10.33 4.39
N LYS A 143 -11.49 -9.74 5.56
CA LYS A 143 -11.36 -10.42 6.83
C LYS A 143 -12.49 -11.44 7.01
N THR A 144 -12.13 -12.64 7.40
CA THR A 144 -13.10 -13.70 7.70
C THR A 144 -13.08 -14.05 9.19
N ASN A 145 -14.25 -14.40 9.72
CA ASN A 145 -14.42 -14.82 11.11
C ASN A 145 -14.04 -16.30 11.33
N GLN A 146 -13.45 -16.97 10.33
CA GLN A 146 -13.06 -18.37 10.41
C GLN A 146 -11.69 -18.53 11.09
N SER A 147 -11.60 -19.49 12.01
CA SER A 147 -10.50 -19.62 12.98
C SER A 147 -9.14 -20.07 12.41
N THR A 148 -9.09 -20.55 11.16
CA THR A 148 -7.87 -21.12 10.55
C THR A 148 -7.27 -20.27 9.43
N GLN A 149 -8.00 -19.28 8.92
CA GLN A 149 -7.57 -18.42 7.83
C GLN A 149 -8.26 -17.07 8.02
N TYR A 150 -7.49 -16.00 8.26
CA TYR A 150 -8.06 -14.70 8.67
C TYR A 150 -8.46 -13.78 7.51
N TRP A 151 -7.97 -14.07 6.30
CA TRP A 151 -8.15 -13.22 5.11
C TRP A 151 -8.48 -14.10 3.90
N SER A 152 -9.50 -13.69 3.14
CA SER A 152 -9.97 -14.39 1.94
C SER A 152 -9.98 -13.46 0.73
N SER A 153 -9.56 -13.95 -0.43
CA SER A 153 -9.66 -13.19 -1.68
C SER A 153 -11.09 -13.12 -2.17
N VAL A 154 -11.48 -12.02 -2.83
CA VAL A 154 -12.84 -11.84 -3.37
C VAL A 154 -12.89 -12.30 -4.82
N CYS A 155 -13.94 -13.02 -5.20
CA CYS A 155 -14.15 -13.46 -6.58
C CYS A 155 -14.55 -12.29 -7.49
N GLU A 156 -13.96 -12.21 -8.68
CA GLU A 156 -14.28 -11.15 -9.67
C GLU A 156 -15.74 -11.16 -10.12
N ASP A 157 -16.36 -12.34 -10.09
CA ASP A 157 -17.70 -12.55 -10.58
C ASP A 157 -18.79 -12.10 -9.60
N ASP A 158 -18.42 -11.89 -8.33
CA ASP A 158 -19.29 -11.59 -7.19
C ASP A 158 -18.91 -10.22 -6.55
N PHE A 159 -18.28 -9.34 -7.32
CA PHE A 159 -17.81 -8.03 -6.88
C PHE A 159 -18.06 -6.97 -7.95
N ASP A 160 -18.84 -5.96 -7.60
CA ASP A 160 -19.27 -4.92 -8.53
C ASP A 160 -18.66 -3.54 -8.23
N GLN A 161 -19.16 -2.53 -8.94
CA GLN A 161 -18.70 -1.16 -8.84
C GLN A 161 -19.06 -0.52 -7.50
N GLN A 162 -20.22 -0.85 -6.93
CA GLN A 162 -20.69 -0.33 -5.66
C GLN A 162 -19.88 -0.91 -4.50
N ASP A 163 -19.52 -2.19 -4.58
CA ASP A 163 -18.60 -2.81 -3.62
C ASP A 163 -17.23 -2.11 -3.67
N ALA A 164 -16.73 -1.82 -4.87
CA ALA A 164 -15.47 -1.10 -5.08
C ALA A 164 -15.50 0.31 -4.46
N GLU A 165 -16.64 1.02 -4.55
CA GLU A 165 -16.83 2.33 -3.91
C GLU A 165 -16.72 2.25 -2.39
N VAL A 166 -17.31 1.22 -1.77
CA VAL A 166 -17.22 1.00 -0.33
C VAL A 166 -15.78 0.68 0.07
N VAL A 167 -15.11 -0.24 -0.62
CA VAL A 167 -13.72 -0.62 -0.32
C VAL A 167 -12.77 0.57 -0.44
N CYS A 168 -12.84 1.34 -1.52
CA CYS A 168 -11.96 2.49 -1.69
C CYS A 168 -12.24 3.61 -0.68
N ARG A 169 -13.49 3.76 -0.22
CA ARG A 169 -13.85 4.66 0.86
C ARG A 169 -13.28 4.19 2.21
N GLU A 170 -13.44 2.91 2.55
CA GLU A 170 -12.91 2.30 3.77
C GLU A 170 -11.39 2.46 3.85
N LEU A 171 -10.69 2.33 2.72
CA LEU A 171 -9.25 2.53 2.60
C LEU A 171 -8.81 4.01 2.56
N GLY A 172 -9.75 4.96 2.49
CA GLY A 172 -9.44 6.39 2.34
C GLY A 172 -8.77 6.76 1.01
N CYS A 173 -8.92 5.92 -0.01
CA CYS A 173 -8.27 6.03 -1.32
C CYS A 173 -9.15 6.70 -2.39
N GLY A 174 -10.23 7.38 -2.02
CA GLY A 174 -11.13 8.07 -2.96
C GLY A 174 -12.02 7.11 -3.76
N PRO A 175 -12.56 7.50 -4.94
CA PRO A 175 -13.36 6.59 -5.76
C PRO A 175 -12.52 5.49 -6.44
N PRO A 176 -13.12 4.34 -6.81
CA PRO A 176 -12.48 3.33 -7.65
C PRO A 176 -12.08 3.89 -9.02
N SER A 177 -10.91 3.49 -9.52
CA SER A 177 -10.33 3.96 -10.80
C SER A 177 -10.25 2.83 -11.82
N VAL A 178 -9.70 1.68 -11.42
CA VAL A 178 -9.54 0.51 -12.28
C VAL A 178 -9.90 -0.76 -11.49
N LEU A 179 -10.78 -1.57 -12.07
CA LEU A 179 -10.97 -2.97 -11.67
C LEU A 179 -10.10 -3.80 -12.60
N GLN A 180 -8.98 -4.31 -12.08
CA GLN A 180 -8.00 -5.03 -12.88
C GLN A 180 -8.06 -6.52 -12.57
N TRP A 181 -8.28 -7.30 -13.62
CA TRP A 181 -8.24 -8.75 -13.55
C TRP A 181 -6.78 -9.17 -13.56
N ALA A 182 -6.27 -9.50 -12.38
CA ALA A 182 -4.95 -10.07 -12.26
C ALA A 182 -5.12 -11.56 -12.01
N LEU A 183 -4.44 -12.37 -12.82
CA LEU A 183 -4.22 -13.78 -12.56
C LEU A 183 -3.32 -13.90 -11.33
N TYR A 184 -3.88 -13.67 -10.14
CA TYR A 184 -3.26 -14.05 -8.88
C TYR A 184 -3.42 -15.57 -8.74
N GLY A 185 -2.70 -16.28 -9.59
CA GLY A 185 -2.69 -17.73 -9.67
C GLY A 185 -1.75 -18.30 -8.61
N GLU A 186 -2.24 -18.42 -7.39
CA GLU A 186 -1.66 -19.36 -6.43
C GLU A 186 -2.76 -20.32 -5.95
N LEU A 187 -2.52 -21.61 -6.17
CA LEU A 187 -3.33 -22.69 -5.61
C LEU A 187 -3.21 -22.63 -4.08
N GLY A 188 -4.24 -22.16 -3.37
CA GLY A 188 -4.30 -22.28 -1.91
C GLY A 188 -4.85 -21.07 -1.13
N HIS A 189 -5.13 -19.93 -1.75
CA HIS A 189 -5.77 -18.82 -1.04
C HIS A 189 -7.28 -19.05 -0.92
N ALA A 190 -7.84 -18.93 0.30
CA ALA A 190 -9.28 -19.06 0.51
C ALA A 190 -10.00 -17.95 -0.23
N MET A 191 -11.06 -18.33 -0.94
CA MET A 191 -11.96 -17.40 -1.60
C MET A 191 -13.11 -17.08 -0.65
N TRP A 192 -13.52 -15.83 -0.65
CA TRP A 192 -14.73 -15.39 -0.01
C TRP A 192 -15.93 -16.08 -0.67
N THR A 193 -16.87 -16.55 0.14
CA THR A 193 -17.94 -17.47 -0.31
C THR A 193 -19.27 -16.79 -0.57
N LYS A 194 -19.35 -15.47 -0.35
CA LYS A 194 -20.58 -14.69 -0.47
C LYS A 194 -20.44 -13.57 -1.48
N GLU A 195 -21.52 -13.20 -2.13
CA GLU A 195 -21.59 -11.99 -2.95
C GLU A 195 -21.83 -10.78 -2.05
N PHE A 196 -21.13 -9.68 -2.31
CA PHE A 196 -21.41 -8.39 -1.67
C PHE A 196 -22.50 -7.65 -2.47
N GLN A 197 -23.43 -7.04 -1.75
CA GLN A 197 -24.55 -6.31 -2.34
C GLN A 197 -24.61 -4.92 -1.72
N CYS A 198 -23.52 -4.17 -1.87
CA CYS A 198 -23.40 -2.82 -1.32
C CYS A 198 -24.32 -1.82 -2.06
N GLY A 199 -24.86 -0.85 -1.31
CA GLY A 199 -25.53 0.32 -1.86
C GLY A 199 -24.56 1.43 -2.30
N GLY A 200 -23.27 1.30 -1.96
CA GLY A 200 -22.21 2.27 -2.29
C GLY A 200 -22.04 3.36 -1.24
N HIS A 201 -22.80 3.36 -0.14
CA HIS A 201 -22.76 4.39 0.91
C HIS A 201 -22.27 3.88 2.28
N GLU A 202 -22.04 2.57 2.40
CA GLU A 202 -21.56 1.89 3.61
C GLU A 202 -20.15 2.30 4.03
N SER A 203 -19.89 2.36 5.34
CA SER A 203 -18.57 2.72 5.87
C SER A 203 -17.51 1.65 5.63
N ALA A 204 -17.90 0.38 5.74
CA ALA A 204 -17.03 -0.77 5.53
C ALA A 204 -17.72 -1.86 4.69
N LEU A 205 -16.93 -2.68 4.00
CA LEU A 205 -17.44 -3.73 3.10
C LEU A 205 -18.28 -4.77 3.85
N LEU A 206 -17.89 -5.11 5.09
CA LEU A 206 -18.65 -6.03 5.94
C LEU A 206 -19.96 -5.46 6.50
N ASP A 207 -20.21 -4.15 6.34
CA ASP A 207 -21.52 -3.54 6.66
C ASP A 207 -22.56 -3.78 5.56
N CYS A 208 -22.11 -4.19 4.36
CA CYS A 208 -22.98 -4.46 3.24
C CYS A 208 -23.80 -5.74 3.46
N ARG A 209 -24.95 -5.81 2.78
CA ARG A 209 -25.67 -7.08 2.68
C ARG A 209 -24.81 -8.08 1.91
N SER A 210 -24.92 -9.35 2.29
CA SER A 210 -24.26 -10.45 1.58
C SER A 210 -25.20 -11.64 1.46
N SER A 211 -25.15 -12.30 0.31
CA SER A 211 -25.86 -13.54 0.00
C SER A 211 -24.87 -14.65 -0.33
N ASP A 212 -25.31 -15.90 -0.20
CA ASP A 212 -24.50 -17.01 -0.72
C ASP A 212 -24.27 -16.79 -2.22
N SER A 213 -23.04 -17.02 -2.69
CA SER A 213 -22.74 -16.88 -4.10
C SER A 213 -23.52 -17.92 -4.90
N ASP A 214 -24.28 -17.47 -5.90
CA ASP A 214 -24.96 -18.35 -6.87
C ASP A 214 -23.95 -19.15 -7.72
N ARG A 215 -22.68 -18.74 -7.70
CA ARG A 215 -21.56 -19.38 -8.38
C ARG A 215 -20.83 -20.29 -7.40
N ASN A 216 -21.22 -21.56 -7.38
CA ASN A 216 -20.70 -22.59 -6.47
C ASN A 216 -19.17 -22.76 -6.42
N THR A 217 -18.41 -22.17 -7.34
CA THR A 217 -16.94 -22.15 -7.32
C THR A 217 -16.38 -20.97 -8.13
N CYS A 218 -15.60 -20.10 -7.50
CA CYS A 218 -14.72 -19.16 -8.21
C CYS A 218 -13.57 -19.94 -8.86
N SER A 219 -13.29 -19.71 -10.15
CA SER A 219 -12.16 -20.39 -10.81
C SER A 219 -10.82 -19.89 -10.24
N PRO A 220 -9.79 -20.75 -10.11
CA PRO A 220 -8.46 -20.32 -9.69
C PRO A 220 -7.95 -19.17 -10.55
N GLY A 221 -7.42 -18.12 -9.92
CA GLY A 221 -6.90 -16.93 -10.62
C GLY A 221 -7.94 -15.84 -10.92
N LYS A 222 -9.21 -15.98 -10.48
CA LYS A 222 -10.27 -14.97 -10.61
C LYS A 222 -10.42 -14.05 -9.39
N ALA A 223 -9.31 -13.71 -8.73
CA ALA A 223 -9.38 -12.79 -7.58
C ALA A 223 -9.47 -11.33 -8.06
N VAL A 224 -10.30 -10.53 -7.40
CA VAL A 224 -10.44 -9.09 -7.69
C VAL A 224 -9.12 -8.36 -7.43
N GLY A 225 -8.64 -7.66 -8.45
CA GLY A 225 -7.68 -6.56 -8.29
C GLY A 225 -8.42 -5.21 -8.32
N LEU A 226 -8.17 -4.38 -7.32
CA LEU A 226 -8.77 -3.06 -7.18
C LEU A 226 -7.68 -1.99 -7.16
N THR A 227 -7.85 -0.96 -7.99
CA THR A 227 -7.09 0.29 -7.90
C THR A 227 -8.07 1.43 -7.66
N CYS A 228 -7.90 2.08 -6.52
CA CYS A 228 -8.63 3.29 -6.16
C CYS A 228 -7.95 4.52 -6.79
N SER A 229 -8.62 5.66 -6.78
CA SER A 229 -8.05 6.92 -7.28
C SER A 229 -6.85 7.29 -6.44
N GLU A 230 -5.66 7.22 -7.01
CA GLU A 230 -4.46 7.66 -6.33
C GLU A 230 -4.65 9.12 -5.87
N PRO A 231 -4.23 9.49 -4.65
CA PRO A 231 -4.39 10.84 -4.11
C PRO A 231 -3.47 11.85 -4.82
N VAL A 232 -3.04 11.56 -6.05
CA VAL A 232 -2.07 12.31 -6.83
C VAL A 232 -2.58 12.37 -8.27
N ARG A 233 -2.54 13.55 -8.88
CA ARG A 233 -2.92 13.74 -10.29
C ARG A 233 -2.08 14.81 -10.96
N LEU A 234 -2.00 14.75 -12.30
CA LEU A 234 -1.44 15.80 -13.13
C LEU A 234 -2.57 16.53 -13.87
N VAL A 235 -2.62 17.86 -13.76
CA VAL A 235 -3.70 18.70 -14.32
C VAL A 235 -3.15 19.67 -15.35
N GLY A 236 -3.90 19.88 -16.44
CA GLY A 236 -3.63 20.94 -17.41
C GLY A 236 -2.45 20.70 -18.37
N GLY A 237 -1.83 19.53 -18.35
CA GLY A 237 -0.84 19.15 -19.35
C GLY A 237 -1.45 18.51 -20.60
N LYS A 238 -0.63 18.37 -21.64
CA LYS A 238 -1.04 17.87 -22.96
C LYS A 238 -1.26 16.35 -23.01
N ARG A 239 -0.81 15.63 -21.98
CA ARG A 239 -0.84 14.15 -21.87
C ARG A 239 -1.16 13.75 -20.43
N ARG A 240 -1.64 12.51 -20.22
CA ARG A 240 -1.90 11.92 -18.88
C ARG A 240 -0.73 12.09 -17.92
N CYS A 241 0.49 11.89 -18.41
CA CYS A 241 1.72 11.86 -17.62
C CYS A 241 2.47 13.21 -17.64
N ALA A 242 1.77 14.32 -17.88
CA ALA A 242 2.34 15.66 -17.84
C ALA A 242 1.33 16.67 -17.27
N GLY A 243 1.78 17.63 -16.46
CA GLY A 243 0.96 18.75 -15.98
C GLY A 243 1.33 19.22 -14.58
N THR A 244 0.47 20.06 -13.99
CA THR A 244 0.59 20.53 -12.62
C THR A 244 0.29 19.39 -11.64
N LEU A 245 1.23 19.10 -10.75
CA LEU A 245 1.06 18.07 -9.73
C LEU A 245 0.12 18.56 -8.63
N GLU A 246 -1.00 17.87 -8.47
CA GLU A 246 -1.93 18.07 -7.37
C GLU A 246 -2.01 16.82 -6.51
N VAL A 247 -2.11 17.04 -5.20
CA VAL A 247 -2.24 15.97 -4.20
C VAL A 247 -3.53 16.20 -3.41
N LYS A 248 -4.29 15.13 -3.16
CA LYS A 248 -5.49 15.14 -2.34
C LYS A 248 -5.12 14.79 -0.90
N HIS A 249 -5.20 15.77 -0.01
CA HIS A 249 -4.97 15.57 1.41
C HIS A 249 -6.12 16.21 2.21
N HIS A 250 -6.63 15.53 3.24
CA HIS A 250 -7.85 15.90 3.97
C HIS A 250 -9.06 16.25 3.07
N ARG A 251 -9.31 15.43 2.03
CA ARG A 251 -10.38 15.61 1.02
C ARG A 251 -10.25 16.82 0.10
N GLU A 252 -9.18 17.60 0.20
CA GLU A 252 -8.92 18.76 -0.67
C GLU A 252 -7.79 18.50 -1.67
N TRP A 253 -8.04 18.84 -2.93
CA TRP A 253 -7.00 18.90 -3.95
C TRP A 253 -6.31 20.26 -3.91
N ARG A 254 -4.99 20.26 -3.76
CA ARG A 254 -4.17 21.47 -3.86
C ARG A 254 -2.93 21.18 -4.70
N PRO A 255 -2.39 22.20 -5.38
CA PRO A 255 -1.13 22.04 -6.08
C PRO A 255 -0.01 21.79 -5.08
N VAL A 256 0.99 21.09 -5.58
CA VAL A 256 2.25 20.92 -4.89
C VAL A 256 3.13 22.14 -5.15
N ASP A 257 3.76 22.65 -4.10
CA ASP A 257 4.73 23.72 -4.17
C ASP A 257 6.05 23.23 -4.81
N HIS A 258 6.68 24.09 -5.61
CA HIS A 258 7.93 23.74 -6.30
C HIS A 258 9.17 23.75 -5.38
N TYR A 259 9.10 24.42 -4.22
CA TYR A 259 10.28 24.73 -3.42
C TYR A 259 11.02 23.45 -2.96
N PHE A 260 12.22 23.26 -3.52
CA PHE A 260 13.14 22.17 -3.22
C PHE A 260 12.53 20.77 -3.48
N TRP A 261 12.29 20.46 -4.75
CA TRP A 261 11.85 19.13 -5.19
C TRP A 261 12.99 18.30 -5.80
N PRO A 262 13.60 17.35 -5.08
CA PRO A 262 14.64 16.51 -5.62
C PRO A 262 14.08 15.49 -6.63
N GLN A 263 14.97 14.95 -7.46
CA GLN A 263 14.60 14.01 -8.52
C GLN A 263 13.96 12.71 -7.98
N LYS A 264 14.24 12.33 -6.73
CA LYS A 264 13.70 11.11 -6.11
C LYS A 264 12.19 11.22 -5.84
N GLU A 265 11.74 12.39 -5.40
CA GLU A 265 10.36 12.71 -5.09
C GLU A 265 9.54 12.78 -6.38
N ALA A 266 10.12 13.34 -7.44
CA ALA A 266 9.51 13.32 -8.77
C ALA A 266 9.33 11.88 -9.30
N VAL A 267 10.34 11.02 -9.12
CA VAL A 267 10.23 9.59 -9.47
C VAL A 267 9.18 8.89 -8.63
N ALA A 268 9.06 9.19 -7.34
CA ALA A 268 7.99 8.65 -6.48
C ALA A 268 6.61 9.07 -6.99
N ALA A 269 6.43 10.36 -7.32
CA ALA A 269 5.18 10.87 -7.87
C ALA A 269 4.80 10.19 -9.19
N CYS A 270 5.75 10.03 -10.12
CA CYS A 270 5.50 9.34 -11.38
C CYS A 270 5.16 7.86 -11.21
N ARG A 271 5.69 7.20 -10.18
CA ARG A 271 5.34 5.82 -9.82
C ARG A 271 3.93 5.72 -9.24
N GLU A 272 3.55 6.63 -8.34
CA GLU A 272 2.18 6.70 -7.81
C GLU A 272 1.16 6.97 -8.92
N LEU A 273 1.53 7.74 -9.96
CA LEU A 273 0.68 8.01 -11.11
C LEU A 273 0.61 6.87 -12.15
N ASP A 274 1.39 5.80 -11.96
CA ASP A 274 1.61 4.74 -12.96
C ASP A 274 2.05 5.31 -14.33
N CYS A 275 3.01 6.24 -14.26
CA CYS A 275 3.59 6.97 -15.38
C CYS A 275 5.11 6.75 -15.49
N GLY A 276 5.63 5.67 -14.92
CA GLY A 276 7.05 5.33 -14.99
C GLY A 276 7.96 6.27 -14.19
N SER A 277 9.01 6.77 -14.82
CA SER A 277 10.03 7.65 -14.21
C SER A 277 9.84 9.12 -14.57
N ALA A 278 10.30 10.02 -13.70
CA ALA A 278 10.30 11.46 -13.95
C ALA A 278 11.27 11.86 -15.06
N VAL A 279 10.82 12.76 -15.93
CA VAL A 279 11.56 13.34 -17.06
C VAL A 279 11.98 14.77 -16.74
N SER A 280 11.01 15.61 -16.35
CA SER A 280 11.27 17.01 -16.01
C SER A 280 10.42 17.44 -14.82
N VAL A 281 10.98 18.38 -14.07
CA VAL A 281 10.37 19.05 -12.92
C VAL A 281 10.55 20.54 -13.18
N GLU A 282 9.45 21.27 -13.34
CA GLU A 282 9.44 22.67 -13.76
C GLU A 282 8.67 23.53 -12.77
N GLU A 283 9.18 24.74 -12.54
CA GLU A 283 8.50 25.76 -11.74
C GLU A 283 7.47 26.48 -12.60
N ARG A 284 6.24 26.58 -12.10
CA ARG A 284 5.20 27.43 -12.66
C ARG A 284 4.81 28.51 -11.67
N VAL A 285 5.04 29.77 -12.06
CA VAL A 285 4.62 30.92 -11.28
C VAL A 285 3.08 31.04 -11.33
N SER A 286 2.48 31.18 -10.16
CA SER A 286 1.04 31.26 -9.91
C SER A 286 0.74 32.41 -8.93
N SER A 287 -0.53 32.79 -8.80
CA SER A 287 -0.98 33.61 -7.67
C SER A 287 -0.77 32.87 -6.34
N TYR A 288 -0.44 33.59 -5.27
CA TYR A 288 -0.38 33.05 -3.91
C TYR A 288 -1.65 32.26 -3.60
N ARG A 289 -1.47 30.99 -3.27
CA ARG A 289 -2.57 30.07 -2.95
C ARG A 289 -2.11 29.01 -1.95
N SER A 290 -3.08 28.36 -1.33
CA SER A 290 -2.81 27.19 -0.51
C SER A 290 -2.23 26.07 -1.37
N ALA A 291 -1.04 25.62 -1.00
CA ALA A 291 -0.29 24.57 -1.68
C ALA A 291 0.24 23.55 -0.66
N TRP A 292 0.64 22.39 -1.14
CA TRP A 292 1.29 21.35 -0.36
C TRP A 292 2.80 21.43 -0.49
N TRP A 293 3.50 21.53 0.62
CA TRP A 293 4.94 21.23 0.66
C TRP A 293 5.13 19.79 1.07
N ILE A 294 5.84 19.05 0.23
CA ILE A 294 6.12 17.64 0.46
C ILE A 294 7.46 17.51 1.16
N ARG A 295 7.43 16.96 2.37
CA ARG A 295 8.63 16.68 3.17
C ARG A 295 9.48 15.60 2.50
N SER A 296 10.64 15.99 1.97
CA SER A 296 11.56 15.10 1.23
C SER A 296 12.01 13.86 2.04
N ASN A 297 12.34 14.03 3.32
CA ASN A 297 12.71 12.91 4.19
C ASN A 297 11.60 11.85 4.27
N CYS A 298 10.33 12.28 4.35
CA CYS A 298 9.16 11.40 4.41
C CYS A 298 8.99 10.56 3.12
N VAL A 299 9.22 11.15 1.94
CA VAL A 299 9.13 10.44 0.66
C VAL A 299 10.30 9.47 0.47
N GLN A 300 11.51 9.82 0.95
CA GLN A 300 12.69 8.95 0.87
C GLN A 300 12.53 7.65 1.67
N PHE A 301 11.79 7.68 2.78
CA PHE A 301 11.41 6.47 3.51
C PHE A 301 10.24 5.70 2.87
N GLY A 302 9.77 6.13 1.69
CA GLY A 302 8.78 5.42 0.90
C GLY A 302 7.34 5.62 1.32
N SER A 303 7.03 6.73 2.01
CA SER A 303 5.64 7.18 2.26
C SER A 303 5.01 7.70 0.97
N ALA A 304 3.68 7.66 0.90
CA ALA A 304 2.96 8.25 -0.22
C ALA A 304 3.08 9.80 -0.19
N LEU A 305 3.04 10.46 -1.34
CA LEU A 305 3.17 11.93 -1.40
C LEU A 305 2.17 12.67 -0.49
N ARG A 306 0.93 12.16 -0.41
CA ARG A 306 -0.14 12.71 0.42
C ARG A 306 0.26 12.92 1.87
N GLU A 307 1.08 12.06 2.44
CA GLU A 307 1.38 12.04 3.88
C GLU A 307 2.52 12.97 4.27
N CYS A 308 3.36 13.21 3.28
CA CYS A 308 4.45 14.14 3.39
C CYS A 308 3.95 15.59 3.18
N ALA A 309 2.66 15.77 2.86
CA ALA A 309 2.06 17.06 2.55
C ALA A 309 1.76 17.88 3.81
N THR A 310 2.48 18.99 3.94
CA THR A 310 2.20 20.04 4.92
C THR A 310 1.61 21.24 4.20
N SER A 311 0.58 21.85 4.78
CA SER A 311 -0.06 23.05 4.19
C SER A 311 0.87 24.27 4.28
N LEU A 312 0.99 25.02 3.19
CA LEU A 312 1.54 26.37 3.17
C LEU A 312 0.81 27.28 2.17
N SER A 313 1.26 28.53 2.10
CA SER A 313 0.90 29.46 1.04
C SER A 313 2.08 29.63 0.08
N SER A 314 1.90 29.27 -1.19
CA SER A 314 2.93 29.39 -2.22
C SER A 314 2.43 30.12 -3.46
N SER A 315 3.34 30.82 -4.14
CA SER A 315 3.18 31.41 -5.47
C SER A 315 3.90 30.59 -6.56
N SER A 316 4.59 29.50 -6.20
CA SER A 316 5.32 28.64 -7.14
C SER A 316 4.78 27.22 -7.06
N ILE A 317 4.16 26.74 -8.12
CA ILE A 317 3.59 25.39 -8.18
C ILE A 317 4.42 24.49 -9.10
N LEU A 318 4.37 23.19 -8.83
CA LEU A 318 5.17 22.17 -9.49
C LEU A 318 4.47 21.62 -10.74
N ASP A 319 5.09 21.80 -11.91
CA ASP A 319 4.74 21.04 -13.11
C ASP A 319 5.69 19.84 -13.25
N LEU A 320 5.12 18.66 -13.51
CA LEU A 320 5.83 17.39 -13.58
C LEU A 320 5.54 16.69 -14.91
N THR A 321 6.60 16.19 -15.55
CA THR A 321 6.50 15.32 -16.74
C THR A 321 7.12 13.97 -16.44
N CYS A 322 6.41 12.89 -16.75
CA CYS A 322 6.81 11.51 -16.54
C CYS A 322 6.87 10.72 -17.87
N LEU A 323 7.63 9.63 -17.91
CA LEU A 323 7.71 8.68 -19.04
C LEU A 323 6.45 7.82 -19.12
N GLY A 324 5.41 8.30 -19.80
CA GLY A 324 4.21 7.51 -20.05
C GLY A 324 4.54 6.19 -20.73
N THR A 325 4.07 5.07 -20.16
CA THR A 325 4.31 3.71 -20.66
C THR A 325 3.74 3.45 -22.07
N ASN A 326 2.94 4.37 -22.61
CA ASN A 326 2.31 4.29 -23.95
C ASN A 326 2.74 5.39 -24.95
N ASP A 327 3.75 6.21 -24.64
CA ASP A 327 4.08 7.39 -25.47
C ASP A 327 4.99 7.10 -26.69
N LEU A 328 5.32 5.83 -26.98
CA LEU A 328 6.16 5.44 -28.11
C LEU A 328 5.41 5.25 -29.45
N LEU A 329 4.09 5.52 -29.54
CA LEU A 329 3.32 5.26 -30.77
C LEU A 329 2.56 6.46 -31.37
N ALA A 330 2.80 7.69 -30.91
CA ALA A 330 2.24 8.86 -31.59
C ALA A 330 3.31 9.56 -32.45
N PRO A 331 3.37 9.35 -33.78
CA PRO A 331 4.19 10.19 -34.64
C PRO A 331 3.63 11.61 -34.59
N THR A 332 4.48 12.57 -34.22
CA THR A 332 4.18 13.99 -34.33
C THR A 332 4.08 14.39 -35.81
N LEU A 333 2.86 14.46 -36.33
CA LEU A 333 2.58 15.14 -37.60
C LEU A 333 2.78 16.65 -37.39
N SER A 334 3.99 17.12 -37.70
CA SER A 334 4.26 18.55 -37.91
C SER A 334 3.76 18.92 -39.30
N SER A 335 2.68 19.72 -39.37
CA SER A 335 2.25 20.32 -40.63
C SER A 335 3.11 21.54 -40.94
N THR A 336 4.05 21.39 -41.86
CA THR A 336 4.49 22.51 -42.69
C THR A 336 4.26 22.14 -44.14
N ALA A 337 3.27 22.78 -44.74
CA ALA A 337 3.04 22.74 -46.16
C ALA A 337 4.24 23.37 -46.87
N GLN A 338 5.05 22.56 -47.54
CA GLN A 338 5.86 23.00 -48.66
C GLN A 338 5.97 21.85 -49.66
N THR A 339 5.52 22.16 -50.86
CA THR A 339 5.55 21.40 -52.11
C THR A 339 6.81 20.54 -52.27
N GLY A 340 6.64 19.23 -52.41
CA GLY A 340 7.72 18.30 -52.76
C GLY A 340 7.18 16.88 -52.93
N ILE A 341 7.38 16.32 -54.11
CA ILE A 341 6.87 15.03 -54.58
C ILE A 341 7.21 13.90 -53.59
N VAL A 342 6.19 13.13 -53.21
CA VAL A 342 6.31 11.91 -52.39
C VAL A 342 7.00 10.82 -53.23
N SER A 343 8.20 10.40 -52.82
CA SER A 343 8.78 9.12 -53.22
C SER A 343 8.83 8.22 -51.99
N ILE A 344 7.94 7.23 -51.93
CA ILE A 344 7.94 6.19 -50.90
C ILE A 344 9.03 5.18 -51.30
N SER A 345 10.18 5.20 -50.62
CA SER A 345 11.07 4.04 -50.59
C SER A 345 10.67 3.17 -49.40
N ALA A 346 10.22 1.95 -49.68
CA ALA A 346 10.01 0.95 -48.65
C ALA A 346 11.37 0.57 -48.01
N PRO A 347 11.45 0.40 -46.67
CA PRO A 347 12.66 -0.15 -46.07
C PRO A 347 12.77 -1.63 -46.44
N THR A 348 13.86 -1.95 -47.14
CA THR A 348 14.31 -3.31 -47.42
C THR A 348 14.54 -4.04 -46.09
N VAL A 349 13.68 -5.02 -45.78
CA VAL A 349 13.91 -5.96 -44.69
C VAL A 349 15.04 -6.90 -45.11
N PHE A 350 16.21 -6.76 -44.51
CA PHE A 350 17.27 -7.75 -44.62
C PHE A 350 16.90 -8.96 -43.74
N PHE A 351 16.39 -10.01 -44.37
CA PHE A 351 16.41 -11.35 -43.80
C PHE A 351 17.83 -11.92 -43.98
N THR A 352 18.60 -12.00 -42.90
CA THR A 352 19.79 -12.87 -42.87
C THR A 352 19.33 -14.30 -42.59
N LEU A 353 19.22 -15.09 -43.67
CA LEU A 353 19.12 -16.55 -43.62
C LEU A 353 20.53 -17.16 -43.57
N GLY A 354 20.75 -18.04 -42.59
CA GLY A 354 21.66 -19.20 -42.68
C GLY A 354 23.15 -18.96 -42.41
N ASN A 355 23.70 -19.65 -41.39
CA ASN A 355 24.23 -20.99 -41.66
C ASN A 355 24.55 -21.79 -40.39
N TYR A 356 23.96 -22.98 -40.37
CA TYR A 356 24.38 -24.17 -39.64
C TYR A 356 25.83 -24.51 -40.03
N SER A 357 26.69 -24.80 -39.06
CA SER A 357 27.85 -25.66 -39.29
C SER A 357 27.99 -26.62 -38.12
N ASN A 358 27.74 -27.89 -38.44
CA ASN A 358 28.02 -29.06 -37.62
C ASN A 358 29.50 -29.11 -37.24
N ARG A 359 29.78 -29.55 -36.01
CA ARG A 359 31.01 -30.28 -35.70
C ARG A 359 30.65 -31.51 -34.90
N GLU A 360 30.57 -32.63 -35.61
CA GLU A 360 30.67 -33.97 -35.04
C GLU A 360 32.06 -34.18 -34.44
N SER A 361 32.13 -34.81 -33.26
CA SER A 361 33.10 -35.87 -33.02
C SER A 361 32.58 -36.79 -31.91
N SER A 362 32.11 -37.93 -32.37
CA SER A 362 31.78 -39.17 -31.68
C SER A 362 32.87 -39.66 -30.71
N THR A 363 32.46 -40.35 -29.64
CA THR A 363 32.73 -41.80 -29.44
C THR A 363 31.92 -42.33 -28.24
N ASP A 364 30.95 -43.19 -28.56
CA ASP A 364 30.25 -44.19 -27.74
C ASP A 364 31.21 -45.34 -27.30
N PRO A 365 30.74 -46.49 -26.74
CA PRO A 365 29.82 -46.72 -25.61
C PRO A 365 30.38 -47.78 -24.61
N PHE A 366 29.82 -47.85 -23.40
CA PHE A 366 29.25 -49.06 -22.76
C PHE A 366 28.57 -48.69 -21.43
#